data_AF-A0A2S9BC58-F1
#
_entry.id   AF-A0A2S9BC58-F1
#
_cell.length_a   1.000
_cell.length_b   1.000
_cell.length_c   1.000
_cell.angle_alpha   90.00
_cell.angle_beta   90.00
_cell.angle_gamma   90.00
#
_symmetry.space_group_name_H-M   'P 1'
#
loop_
_entity.id
_entity.type
_entity.pdbx_description
1 polymer ?
#
loop_
_entity_poly.entity_id
_entity_poly.type
_entity_poly.pdbx_seq_one_letter_code
_entity_poly.pdbx_strand_id
1 'polypeptide(L)'
;MIAPETGMKPGERYRIESVERAPQFPGFFLDGKYYLGPELQTAVGWLEGQNFLYDQLDPNGEPVYPDRIVGTITSLSLELTDGLRLSIEEVPYQEESVAPLRTLDEMPTQTRAMPLSQRRKHGTPQPMRPSALLVAGAALLVGICLLSINRARGRVR
;
A
#
# COMPACT_ATOMS: atom_id res chain seq x y z
N MET A 1 18.51 -23.46 1.29
CA MET A 1 19.42 -22.43 1.86
C MET A 1 19.32 -21.21 0.95
N ILE A 2 19.19 -20.02 1.51
CA ILE A 2 19.15 -18.78 0.71
C ILE A 2 20.55 -18.60 0.09
N ALA A 3 20.60 -18.48 -1.24
CA ALA A 3 21.86 -18.26 -1.93
C ALA A 3 22.32 -16.80 -1.69
N PRO A 4 23.60 -16.56 -1.32
CA PRO A 4 24.11 -15.20 -1.06
C PRO A 4 23.88 -14.21 -2.22
N GLU A 5 23.87 -14.71 -3.44
CA GLU A 5 23.68 -13.98 -4.68
C GLU A 5 22.29 -13.31 -4.77
N THR A 6 21.31 -13.82 -4.03
CA THR A 6 19.96 -13.21 -3.95
C THR A 6 20.00 -11.84 -3.28
N GLY A 7 21.01 -11.57 -2.45
CA GLY A 7 21.09 -10.37 -1.60
C GLY A 7 20.19 -10.42 -0.36
N MET A 8 19.38 -11.47 -0.19
CA MET A 8 18.51 -11.64 0.98
C MET A 8 19.29 -12.23 2.16
N LYS A 9 18.95 -11.78 3.37
CA LYS A 9 19.50 -12.27 4.63
C LYS A 9 18.47 -13.11 5.40
N PRO A 10 18.91 -14.15 6.12
CA PRO A 10 18.04 -14.88 7.04
C PRO A 10 17.44 -13.95 8.11
N GLY A 11 16.18 -14.17 8.47
CA GLY A 11 15.43 -13.41 9.47
C GLY A 11 14.88 -12.06 9.01
N GLU A 12 15.29 -11.58 7.84
CA GLU A 12 14.79 -10.33 7.24
C GLU A 12 13.61 -10.62 6.30
N ARG A 13 12.70 -9.63 6.17
CA ARG A 13 11.55 -9.71 5.27
C ARG A 13 11.79 -8.88 4.04
N TYR A 14 11.35 -9.42 2.91
CA TYR A 14 11.49 -8.74 1.62
C TYR A 14 10.17 -8.76 0.85
N ARG A 15 9.81 -7.65 0.21
CA ARG A 15 8.65 -7.56 -0.69
C ARG A 15 9.12 -7.29 -2.10
N ILE A 16 8.41 -7.88 -3.07
CA ILE A 16 8.61 -7.55 -4.49
C ILE A 16 7.84 -6.25 -4.74
N GLU A 17 8.49 -5.28 -5.36
CA GLU A 17 7.87 -4.01 -5.71
C GLU A 17 6.76 -4.22 -6.75
N SER A 18 5.59 -3.66 -6.48
CA SER A 18 4.46 -3.67 -7.41
C SER A 18 4.61 -2.52 -8.40
N VAL A 19 4.79 -2.85 -9.67
CA VAL A 19 4.76 -1.88 -10.78
C VAL A 19 3.54 -2.08 -11.65
N GLU A 20 3.11 -1.02 -12.34
CA GLU A 20 1.98 -1.09 -13.26
C GLU A 20 2.27 -2.09 -14.41
N ARG A 21 1.27 -2.90 -14.76
CA ARG A 21 1.32 -3.89 -15.86
C ARG A 21 2.30 -5.06 -15.67
N ALA A 22 2.86 -5.25 -14.48
CA ALA A 22 3.59 -6.46 -14.12
C ALA A 22 2.73 -7.40 -13.25
N PRO A 23 3.10 -8.70 -13.17
CA PRO A 23 2.52 -9.61 -12.20
C PRO A 23 2.62 -9.05 -10.78
N GLN A 24 1.55 -9.25 -10.00
CA GLN A 24 1.47 -8.73 -8.64
C GLN A 24 1.85 -9.82 -7.64
N PHE A 25 2.71 -9.45 -6.70
CA PHE A 25 3.26 -10.31 -5.68
C PHE A 25 2.94 -9.70 -4.30
N PRO A 26 1.70 -9.87 -3.79
CA PRO A 26 1.24 -9.15 -2.59
C PRO A 26 1.92 -9.59 -1.30
N GLY A 27 2.58 -10.74 -1.32
CA GLY A 27 3.27 -11.35 -0.21
C GLY A 27 4.69 -10.84 0.06
N PHE A 28 5.39 -11.54 0.93
CA PHE A 28 6.77 -11.26 1.32
C PHE A 28 7.59 -12.55 1.44
N PHE A 29 8.90 -12.43 1.22
CA PHE A 29 9.88 -13.45 1.58
C PHE A 29 10.27 -13.34 3.04
N LEU A 30 10.43 -14.48 3.70
CA LEU A 30 11.06 -14.64 5.00
C LEU A 30 11.78 -15.99 5.01
N ASP A 31 13.08 -15.99 5.34
CA ASP A 31 13.90 -17.20 5.38
C ASP A 31 13.86 -18.05 4.09
N GLY A 32 13.76 -17.37 2.94
CA GLY A 32 13.66 -18.02 1.63
C GLY A 32 12.31 -18.65 1.31
N LYS A 33 11.30 -18.44 2.15
CA LYS A 33 9.90 -18.83 1.90
C LYS A 33 9.07 -17.61 1.58
N TYR A 34 8.10 -17.75 0.68
CA TYR A 34 7.21 -16.68 0.26
C TYR A 34 5.79 -16.90 0.82
N TYR A 35 5.28 -15.89 1.52
CA TYR A 35 3.99 -15.91 2.22
C TYR A 35 3.11 -14.79 1.68
N LEU A 36 1.81 -15.03 1.43
CA LEU A 36 0.91 -13.97 0.93
C LEU A 36 0.50 -12.96 2.00
N GLY A 37 0.71 -13.26 3.27
CA GLY A 37 0.33 -12.42 4.40
C GLY A 37 0.87 -12.98 5.72
N PRO A 38 1.04 -12.14 6.75
CA PRO A 38 1.61 -12.58 8.04
C PRO A 38 0.71 -13.58 8.79
N GLU A 39 -0.59 -13.60 8.49
CA GLU A 39 -1.57 -14.52 9.06
C GLU A 39 -1.46 -15.92 8.47
N LEU A 40 -0.86 -16.04 7.28
CA LEU A 40 -0.76 -17.29 6.56
C LEU A 40 0.42 -18.10 7.06
N GLN A 41 0.12 -19.19 7.75
CA GLN A 41 1.12 -20.13 8.25
C GLN A 41 1.69 -21.06 7.16
N THR A 42 1.16 -20.96 5.93
CA THR A 42 1.59 -21.80 4.79
C THR A 42 2.30 -20.93 3.77
N ALA A 43 3.55 -21.27 3.48
CA ALA A 43 4.29 -20.66 2.39
C ALA A 43 3.73 -21.16 1.05
N VAL A 44 3.55 -20.26 0.10
CA VAL A 44 3.05 -20.57 -1.26
C VAL A 44 4.15 -20.49 -2.31
N GLY A 45 5.37 -20.15 -1.91
CA GLY A 45 6.54 -20.15 -2.76
C GLY A 45 7.81 -20.25 -1.93
N TRP A 46 8.94 -20.51 -2.58
CA TRP A 46 10.24 -20.62 -1.92
C TRP A 46 11.39 -20.39 -2.89
N LEU A 47 12.57 -20.18 -2.33
CA LEU A 47 13.82 -20.07 -3.06
C LEU A 47 14.55 -21.41 -3.10
N GLU A 48 14.93 -21.82 -4.30
CA GLU A 48 15.88 -22.90 -4.54
C GLU A 48 17.13 -22.31 -5.20
N GLY A 49 18.17 -22.08 -4.39
CA GLY A 49 19.30 -21.28 -4.82
C GLY A 49 18.87 -19.84 -5.10
N GLN A 50 18.89 -19.45 -6.37
CA GLN A 50 18.39 -18.16 -6.86
C GLN A 50 17.01 -18.25 -7.51
N ASN A 51 16.51 -19.46 -7.78
CA ASN A 51 15.23 -19.64 -8.45
C ASN A 51 14.09 -19.38 -7.48
N PHE A 52 13.14 -18.55 -7.90
CA PHE A 52 11.90 -18.34 -7.17
C PHE A 52 10.82 -19.28 -7.70
N LEU A 53 10.41 -20.23 -6.86
CA LEU A 53 9.32 -21.15 -7.12
C LEU A 53 8.03 -20.64 -6.47
N TYR A 54 6.91 -20.81 -7.18
CA TYR A 54 5.59 -20.34 -6.75
C TYR A 54 4.50 -21.35 -7.08
N ASP A 55 3.86 -21.86 -6.03
CA ASP A 55 2.88 -22.95 -6.03
C ASP A 55 1.43 -22.41 -6.06
N GLN A 56 1.21 -21.31 -6.76
CA GLN A 56 -0.14 -20.81 -6.99
C GLN A 56 -0.74 -21.51 -8.22
N LEU A 57 -1.98 -21.97 -8.07
CA LEU A 57 -2.77 -22.56 -9.16
C LEU A 57 -3.79 -21.54 -9.69
N ASP A 58 -4.10 -21.67 -10.97
CA ASP A 58 -5.19 -20.95 -11.63
C ASP A 58 -6.55 -21.58 -11.26
N PRO A 59 -7.68 -20.98 -11.70
CA PRO A 59 -9.01 -21.54 -11.46
C PRO A 59 -9.26 -22.93 -12.06
N ASN A 60 -8.45 -23.36 -13.03
CA ASN A 60 -8.53 -24.69 -13.63
C ASN A 60 -7.70 -25.73 -12.86
N GLY A 61 -6.90 -25.30 -11.88
CA GLY A 61 -5.99 -26.14 -11.10
C GLY A 61 -4.61 -26.29 -11.72
N GLU A 62 -4.28 -25.52 -12.75
CA GLU A 62 -2.98 -25.53 -13.41
C GLU A 62 -2.02 -24.52 -12.75
N PRO A 63 -0.70 -24.80 -12.66
CA PRO A 63 0.25 -23.83 -12.15
C PRO A 63 0.22 -22.50 -12.91
N VAL A 64 0.21 -21.38 -12.19
CA VAL A 64 0.25 -20.03 -12.80
C VAL A 64 1.53 -19.81 -13.61
N TYR A 65 2.64 -20.44 -13.17
CA TYR A 65 3.94 -20.36 -13.84
C TYR A 65 4.37 -21.75 -14.34
N PRO A 66 4.91 -21.88 -15.57
CA PRO A 66 5.49 -23.12 -16.07
C PRO A 66 6.57 -23.65 -15.13
N ASP A 67 6.56 -24.96 -14.88
CA ASP A 67 7.45 -25.64 -13.93
C ASP A 67 7.45 -25.04 -12.53
N ARG A 68 6.46 -24.19 -12.22
CA ARG A 68 6.35 -23.38 -10.99
C ARG A 68 7.47 -22.36 -10.82
N ILE A 69 8.28 -22.12 -11.85
CA ILE A 69 9.42 -21.19 -11.78
C ILE A 69 8.95 -19.82 -12.25
N VAL A 70 8.96 -18.86 -11.33
CA VAL A 70 8.65 -17.46 -11.62
C VAL A 70 9.80 -16.78 -12.33
N GLY A 71 11.02 -17.04 -11.85
CA GLY A 71 12.23 -16.34 -12.30
C GLY A 71 13.41 -16.55 -11.37
N THR A 72 14.43 -15.71 -11.56
CA THR A 72 15.69 -15.75 -10.80
C THR A 72 15.88 -14.48 -10.00
N ILE A 73 16.31 -14.60 -8.74
CA ILE A 73 16.62 -13.46 -7.87
C ILE A 73 18.12 -13.27 -7.78
N THR A 74 18.57 -12.06 -8.12
CA THR A 74 19.96 -11.62 -7.96
C THR A 74 20.01 -10.20 -7.42
N SER A 75 20.80 -9.96 -6.37
CA SER A 75 21.03 -8.63 -5.80
C SER A 75 19.74 -7.86 -5.51
N LEU A 76 18.76 -8.51 -4.88
CA LEU A 76 17.43 -7.94 -4.60
C LEU A 76 16.66 -7.48 -5.85
N SER A 77 16.84 -8.18 -6.97
CA SER A 77 16.03 -8.01 -8.17
C SER A 77 15.53 -9.37 -8.66
N LEU A 78 14.24 -9.46 -8.94
CA LEU A 78 13.62 -10.63 -9.56
C LEU A 78 13.57 -10.42 -11.07
N GLU A 79 14.28 -11.25 -11.81
CA GLU A 79 14.15 -11.36 -13.27
C GLU A 79 13.16 -12.50 -13.58
N LEU A 80 12.00 -12.14 -14.11
CA LEU A 80 10.96 -13.07 -14.54
C LEU A 80 11.39 -13.85 -15.79
N THR A 81 10.75 -14.99 -16.04
CA THR A 81 11.03 -15.84 -17.22
C THR A 81 10.78 -15.15 -18.57
N ASP A 82 10.01 -14.06 -18.59
CA ASP A 82 9.78 -13.21 -19.77
C ASP A 82 10.83 -12.08 -19.92
N GLY A 83 11.78 -11.98 -18.99
CA GLY A 83 12.84 -10.96 -18.96
C GLY A 83 12.47 -9.67 -18.24
N LEU A 84 11.24 -9.54 -17.72
CA LEU A 84 10.85 -8.38 -16.93
C LEU A 84 11.55 -8.41 -15.56
N ARG A 85 12.01 -7.24 -15.10
CA ARG A 85 12.71 -7.11 -13.82
C ARG A 85 11.90 -6.33 -12.81
N LEU A 86 11.76 -6.89 -11.62
CA LEU A 86 11.11 -6.27 -10.47
C LEU A 86 12.15 -6.04 -9.36
N SER A 87 12.07 -4.88 -8.71
CA SER A 87 12.87 -4.60 -7.52
C SER A 87 12.35 -5.40 -6.33
N ILE A 88 13.23 -5.75 -5.41
CA ILE A 88 12.88 -6.35 -4.13
C ILE A 88 13.39 -5.42 -3.04
N GLU A 89 12.53 -5.10 -2.08
CA GLU A 89 12.86 -4.20 -0.99
C GLU A 89 12.80 -4.94 0.35
N GLU A 90 13.74 -4.64 1.24
CA GLU A 90 13.67 -5.04 2.64
C GLU A 90 12.55 -4.24 3.34
N VAL A 91 11.70 -4.93 4.10
CA VAL A 91 10.58 -4.31 4.80
C VAL A 91 10.58 -4.73 6.26
N PRO A 92 10.53 -3.78 7.20
CA PRO A 92 10.36 -4.12 8.61
C PRO A 92 8.97 -4.74 8.82
N TYR A 93 8.86 -5.64 9.80
CA TYR A 93 7.57 -6.14 10.22
C TYR A 93 6.71 -4.99 10.75
N GLN A 94 5.56 -4.77 10.13
CA GLN A 94 4.51 -3.88 10.61
C GLN A 94 3.27 -4.72 10.84
N GLU A 95 2.74 -4.69 12.06
CA GLU A 95 1.42 -5.25 12.35
C GLU A 95 0.39 -4.41 11.59
N GLU A 96 -0.36 -5.06 10.69
CA GLU A 96 -1.40 -4.40 9.92
C GLU A 96 -2.55 -4.09 10.88
N SER A 97 -2.60 -2.85 11.37
CA SER A 97 -3.63 -2.42 12.31
C SER A 97 -4.95 -2.38 11.57
N VAL A 98 -5.79 -3.41 11.76
CA VAL A 98 -7.19 -3.38 11.32
C VAL A 98 -7.88 -2.26 12.10
N ALA A 99 -7.98 -1.08 11.52
CA ALA A 99 -8.83 -0.02 12.06
C ALA A 99 -10.26 -0.60 12.12
N PRO A 100 -10.96 -0.52 13.27
CA PRO A 100 -12.34 -0.98 13.33
C PRO A 100 -13.15 -0.30 12.24
N LEU A 101 -13.84 -1.08 11.41
CA LEU A 101 -14.86 -0.58 10.49
C LEU A 101 -15.83 0.27 11.31
N ARG A 102 -15.78 1.60 11.15
CA ARG A 102 -16.80 2.48 11.72
C ARG A 102 -18.09 2.18 10.97
N THR A 103 -18.95 1.38 11.59
CA THR A 103 -20.33 1.19 11.14
C THR A 103 -20.97 2.56 10.97
N LEU A 104 -21.47 2.83 9.76
CA LEU A 104 -22.07 4.10 9.36
C LEU A 104 -23.46 4.34 9.99
N ASP A 105 -23.71 3.78 11.18
CA ASP A 105 -25.05 3.61 11.77
C ASP A 105 -25.23 4.36 13.11
N GLU A 106 -24.58 5.51 13.25
CA GLU A 106 -24.94 6.50 14.28
C GLU A 106 -25.16 7.85 13.61
N MET A 107 -26.34 8.02 13.02
CA MET A 107 -26.93 9.35 12.80
C MET A 107 -27.46 9.85 14.15
N PRO A 108 -26.88 10.90 14.78
CA PRO A 108 -27.48 11.48 15.96
C PRO A 108 -28.69 12.32 15.51
N THR A 109 -29.89 11.77 15.71
CA THR A 109 -31.14 12.55 15.62
C THR A 109 -31.07 13.68 16.64
N GLN A 110 -30.88 14.91 16.15
CA GLN A 110 -30.91 16.12 16.95
C GLN A 110 -32.26 16.24 17.65
N THR A 111 -32.31 15.97 18.95
CA THR A 111 -33.39 16.45 19.82
C THR A 111 -32.79 17.49 20.76
N ARG A 112 -33.07 18.75 20.45
CA ARG A 112 -32.74 19.90 21.28
C ARG A 112 -33.62 19.88 22.53
N ALA A 113 -33.00 19.72 23.69
CA ALA A 113 -33.53 20.19 24.96
C ALA A 113 -32.38 20.70 25.83
N MET A 114 -32.41 22.00 26.15
CA MET A 114 -31.71 22.59 27.30
C MET A 114 -32.82 22.98 28.29
N PRO A 115 -32.64 22.90 29.63
CA PRO A 115 -31.62 23.70 30.30
C PRO A 115 -31.00 23.18 31.63
N LEU A 116 -29.98 23.96 32.05
CA LEU A 116 -29.53 24.29 33.40
C LEU A 116 -28.74 23.29 34.28
N SER A 117 -27.45 23.63 34.42
CA SER A 117 -26.71 23.74 35.69
C SER A 117 -26.43 22.46 36.51
N GLN A 118 -25.26 21.86 36.29
CA GLN A 118 -24.48 21.35 37.43
C GLN A 118 -22.96 21.43 37.22
N ARG A 119 -22.42 22.51 37.79
CA ARG A 119 -21.07 22.73 38.29
C ARG A 119 -20.34 21.43 38.71
N ARG A 120 -19.16 21.17 38.13
CA ARG A 120 -17.99 20.61 38.84
C ARG A 120 -16.70 21.02 38.13
N LYS A 121 -15.77 21.54 38.94
CA LYS A 121 -14.42 21.99 38.60
C LYS A 121 -13.51 20.77 38.50
N HIS A 122 -12.67 20.66 37.48
CA HIS A 122 -11.24 20.32 37.62
C HIS A 122 -10.51 20.29 36.27
N GLY A 123 -9.28 20.78 36.27
CA GLY A 123 -8.23 20.31 35.35
C GLY A 123 -8.13 20.99 34.00
N THR A 124 -7.29 22.01 33.91
CA THR A 124 -6.68 22.55 32.68
C THR A 124 -5.98 21.49 31.83
N PRO A 125 -6.18 21.51 30.50
CA PRO A 125 -5.12 21.24 29.53
C PRO A 125 -4.82 22.50 28.69
N GLN A 126 -3.56 22.62 28.28
CA GLN A 126 -2.93 23.78 27.67
C GLN A 126 -3.60 24.29 26.37
N PRO A 127 -3.51 25.59 26.05
CA PRO A 127 -3.97 26.13 24.78
C PRO A 127 -2.96 25.85 23.66
N MET A 128 -3.27 24.86 22.81
CA MET A 128 -2.63 24.77 21.48
C MET A 128 -3.11 25.95 20.63
N ARG A 129 -2.17 26.86 20.34
CA ARG A 129 -2.35 27.98 19.41
C ARG A 129 -2.32 27.44 17.98
N PRO A 130 -3.37 27.62 17.14
CA PRO A 130 -3.26 27.38 15.72
C PRO A 130 -2.58 28.58 15.05
N SER A 131 -1.41 28.34 14.45
CA SER A 131 -0.65 29.31 13.66
C SER A 131 -1.40 29.67 12.37
N ALA A 132 -1.77 30.95 12.27
CA ALA A 132 -2.37 31.58 11.10
C ALA A 132 -1.32 31.90 10.02
N LEU A 133 -0.93 30.88 9.25
CA LEU A 133 -0.24 31.04 7.96
C LEU A 133 -1.07 30.30 6.90
N LEU A 134 -2.15 30.94 6.45
CA LEU A 134 -2.19 31.74 5.23
C LEU A 134 -2.02 30.85 3.99
N VAL A 135 -3.10 30.38 3.37
CA VAL A 135 -4.00 31.20 2.52
C VAL A 135 -3.18 31.96 1.48
N ALA A 136 -2.71 31.26 0.44
CA ALA A 136 -2.17 31.89 -0.78
C ALA A 136 -2.10 30.94 -2.01
N GLY A 137 -2.92 29.87 -2.09
CA GLY A 137 -2.85 28.91 -3.21
C GLY A 137 -4.03 28.91 -4.19
N ALA A 138 -5.23 29.26 -3.72
CA ALA A 138 -6.47 28.95 -4.44
C ALA A 138 -6.90 30.01 -5.49
N ALA A 139 -6.26 31.18 -5.56
CA ALA A 139 -6.67 32.24 -6.48
C ALA A 139 -6.17 32.07 -7.93
N LEU A 140 -5.12 31.27 -8.17
CA LEU A 140 -4.54 31.09 -9.51
C LEU A 140 -5.35 30.13 -10.41
N LEU A 141 -6.08 29.17 -9.85
CA LEU A 141 -6.80 28.17 -10.62
C LEU A 141 -8.12 28.69 -11.25
N VAL A 142 -8.78 29.66 -10.61
CA VAL A 142 -10.02 30.26 -11.15
C VAL A 142 -9.72 31.18 -12.34
N GLY A 143 -8.60 31.93 -12.28
CA GLY A 143 -8.18 32.84 -13.35
C GLY A 143 -7.85 32.11 -14.66
N ILE A 144 -7.17 30.97 -14.59
CA ILE A 144 -6.78 30.19 -15.78
C ILE A 144 -8.02 29.53 -16.43
N CYS A 145 -8.98 29.03 -15.64
CA CYS A 145 -10.17 28.36 -16.15
C CYS A 145 -11.09 29.32 -16.94
N LEU A 146 -11.27 30.56 -16.47
CA LEU A 146 -12.07 31.57 -17.18
C LEU A 146 -11.39 32.07 -18.47
N LEU A 147 -10.05 32.13 -18.50
CA LEU A 147 -9.31 32.58 -19.68
C LEU A 147 -9.38 31.57 -20.84
N SER A 148 -9.43 30.26 -20.54
CA SER A 148 -9.59 29.21 -21.56
C SER A 148 -10.98 29.20 -22.21
N ILE A 149 -12.04 29.50 -21.46
CA ILE A 149 -13.41 29.51 -21.99
C ILE A 149 -13.63 30.70 -22.93
N ASN A 150 -13.02 31.85 -22.64
CA ASN A 150 -13.15 33.03 -23.51
C ASN A 150 -12.40 32.90 -24.83
N ARG A 151 -11.26 32.19 -24.88
CA ARG A 151 -10.56 31.93 -26.15
C ARG A 151 -11.30 30.96 -27.07
N ALA A 152 -12.08 30.02 -26.53
CA ALA A 152 -12.85 29.08 -27.33
C ALA A 152 -14.02 29.75 -28.09
N ARG A 153 -14.61 30.82 -27.53
CA ARG A 153 -15.68 31.59 -28.19
C ARG A 153 -15.20 32.57 -29.25
N GLY A 154 -13.91 32.95 -29.25
CA GLY A 154 -13.34 33.89 -30.22
C GLY A 154 -12.93 33.27 -31.56
N ARG A 155 -13.04 31.95 -31.74
CA ARG A 155 -12.66 31.24 -32.99
C ARG A 155 -13.84 30.78 -33.84
N VAL A 156 -15.06 31.05 -33.40
CA VAL A 156 -16.29 30.79 -34.16
C VAL A 156 -16.96 32.13 -34.45
N ARG A 157 -16.32 32.92 -35.31
CA ARG A 157 -16.99 33.93 -36.13
C ARG A 157 -16.11 34.31 -37.31
#